data_AF-A0AA39HUF8-F1
#
_entry.id   AF-A0AA39HUF8-F1
#
_cell.length_a   1.000
_cell.length_b   1.000
_cell.length_c   1.000
_cell.angle_alpha   90.00
_cell.angle_beta   90.00
_cell.angle_gamma   90.00
#
_symmetry.space_group_name_H-M   'P 1'
#
loop_
_entity.id
_entity.type
_entity.pdbx_description
1 polymer ?
#
loop_
_entity_poly.entity_id
_entity_poly.type
_entity_poly.pdbx_seq_one_letter_code
_entity_poly.pdbx_strand_id
1 'polypeptide(L)'
;MFYYFLAMTKTLTVPGFYYEGSGRTKWMFLITASLSQYATFTYRVFSTLMVLLTYISCTYPLQFSAFLTNRRIFQVFIAGHGLVLFLMSLVVPHTFDGIIIRNTTHINEVNVFTYFSYVKQVVLLTLFVYMIVLYVLSIYKIVQFSRKFRTSSNLKRRSQLLSVLVYCTPPNILLALLIPREICIIAKGHQLTTVHPYKGICEASFAMYTWVGNVRFFTTSLCTLIAFKEYRDVVLRPLRRLKKASASMVATNTANSSRNAAFMV
;
A
#
# COMPACT_ATOMS: atom_id res chain seq x y z
N MET A 1 3.99 -17.18 5.79
CA MET A 1 3.09 -16.12 5.28
C MET A 1 3.23 -15.90 3.77
N PHE A 2 4.44 -15.65 3.24
CA PHE A 2 4.67 -15.40 1.80
C PHE A 2 4.34 -16.61 0.90
N TYR A 3 4.62 -17.84 1.35
CA TYR A 3 4.29 -19.07 0.59
C TYR A 3 2.78 -19.35 0.51
N TYR A 4 2.02 -19.08 1.58
CA TYR A 4 0.56 -19.15 1.58
C TYR A 4 -0.07 -18.04 0.71
N PHE A 5 0.56 -16.87 0.68
CA PHE A 5 0.16 -15.75 -0.19
C PHE A 5 0.41 -16.08 -1.68
N LEU A 6 1.55 -16.70 -2.01
CA LEU A 6 1.86 -17.19 -3.36
C LEU A 6 0.95 -18.36 -3.78
N ALA A 7 0.60 -19.27 -2.86
CA ALA A 7 -0.35 -20.35 -3.14
C ALA A 7 -1.78 -19.83 -3.39
N MET A 8 -2.21 -18.78 -2.67
CA MET A 8 -3.52 -18.12 -2.89
C MET A 8 -3.60 -17.28 -4.17
N THR A 9 -2.49 -16.71 -4.64
CA THR A 9 -2.51 -15.90 -5.87
C THR A 9 -2.71 -16.74 -7.13
N LYS A 10 -2.36 -18.04 -7.11
CA LYS A 10 -2.70 -18.99 -8.18
C LYS A 10 -4.20 -19.32 -8.24
N THR A 11 -4.97 -19.15 -7.16
CA THR A 11 -6.42 -19.43 -7.13
C THR A 11 -7.30 -18.19 -7.27
N LEU A 12 -6.76 -16.98 -7.13
CA LEU A 12 -7.50 -15.71 -7.23
C LEU A 12 -7.66 -15.15 -8.66
N THR A 13 -7.15 -15.84 -9.68
CA THR A 13 -6.88 -15.26 -11.01
C THR A 13 -7.84 -15.59 -12.14
N VAL A 14 -9.02 -16.16 -11.86
CA VAL A 14 -10.01 -16.34 -12.95
C VAL A 14 -11.33 -15.65 -12.63
N PRO A 15 -11.67 -14.55 -13.34
CA PRO A 15 -13.02 -14.02 -13.32
C PRO A 15 -13.93 -15.07 -13.97
N GLY A 16 -14.71 -15.78 -13.15
CA GLY A 16 -15.65 -16.80 -13.62
C GLY A 16 -15.38 -18.23 -13.15
N PHE A 17 -14.35 -18.49 -12.32
CA PHE A 17 -14.25 -19.82 -11.70
C PHE A 17 -15.26 -19.94 -10.56
N TYR A 18 -16.35 -20.64 -10.87
CA TYR A 18 -17.22 -21.23 -9.88
C TYR A 18 -16.39 -22.12 -8.95
N TYR A 19 -16.14 -21.65 -7.73
CA TYR A 19 -15.51 -22.49 -6.72
C TYR A 19 -16.55 -23.49 -6.23
N GLU A 20 -16.50 -24.71 -6.76
CA GLU A 20 -17.29 -25.85 -6.33
C GLU A 20 -16.71 -26.46 -5.03
N GLY A 21 -16.33 -25.57 -4.12
CA GLY A 21 -15.76 -25.93 -2.82
C GLY A 21 -16.84 -26.02 -1.74
N SER A 22 -16.55 -26.82 -0.70
CA SER A 22 -17.38 -26.91 0.50
C SER A 22 -17.64 -25.53 1.13
N GLY A 23 -18.73 -25.38 1.89
CA GLY A 23 -19.07 -24.09 2.52
C GLY A 23 -17.91 -23.44 3.28
N ARG A 24 -17.05 -24.25 3.94
CA ARG A 24 -15.83 -23.77 4.63
C ARG A 24 -14.86 -23.04 3.70
N THR A 25 -14.62 -23.55 2.50
CA THR A 25 -13.69 -22.93 1.53
C THR A 25 -14.21 -21.58 1.02
N LYS A 26 -15.53 -21.45 0.82
CA LYS A 26 -16.17 -20.18 0.43
C LYS A 26 -16.01 -19.10 1.49
N TRP A 27 -16.22 -19.45 2.77
CA TRP A 27 -16.01 -18.52 3.88
C TRP A 27 -14.55 -18.08 4.01
N MET A 28 -13.60 -19.02 3.90
CA MET A 28 -12.18 -18.70 3.93
C MET A 28 -11.78 -17.74 2.79
N PHE A 29 -12.33 -17.97 1.59
CA PHE A 29 -12.12 -17.09 0.45
C PHE A 29 -12.73 -15.69 0.68
N LEU A 30 -13.96 -15.59 1.19
CA LEU A 30 -14.60 -14.32 1.53
C LEU A 30 -13.80 -13.53 2.57
N ILE A 31 -13.32 -14.19 3.63
CA ILE A 31 -12.49 -13.54 4.68
C ILE A 31 -11.19 -13.03 4.06
N THR A 32 -10.53 -13.85 3.25
CA THR A 32 -9.27 -13.48 2.59
C THR A 32 -9.46 -12.31 1.64
N ALA A 33 -10.52 -12.35 0.82
CA ALA A 33 -10.86 -11.27 -0.09
C ALA A 33 -11.15 -9.97 0.69
N SER A 34 -11.91 -10.06 1.78
CA SER A 34 -12.24 -8.91 2.63
C SER A 34 -11.00 -8.32 3.29
N LEU A 35 -10.11 -9.15 3.85
CA LEU A 35 -8.84 -8.70 4.45
C LEU A 35 -7.92 -8.04 3.42
N SER A 36 -7.83 -8.60 2.21
CA SER A 36 -7.02 -8.03 1.12
C SER A 36 -7.56 -6.68 0.64
N GLN A 37 -8.89 -6.53 0.57
CA GLN A 37 -9.54 -5.26 0.26
C GLN A 37 -9.33 -4.23 1.37
N TYR A 38 -9.51 -4.64 2.64
CA TYR A 38 -9.25 -3.79 3.80
C TYR A 38 -7.81 -3.26 3.81
N ALA A 39 -6.82 -4.13 3.58
CA ALA A 39 -5.42 -3.76 3.51
C ALA A 39 -5.15 -2.77 2.36
N THR A 40 -5.78 -2.99 1.20
CA THR A 40 -5.68 -2.10 0.05
C THR A 40 -6.28 -0.72 0.33
N PHE A 41 -7.47 -0.64 0.94
CA PHE A 41 -8.12 0.63 1.27
C PHE A 41 -7.39 1.37 2.37
N THR A 42 -6.93 0.65 3.39
CA THR A 42 -6.06 1.19 4.45
C THR A 42 -4.84 1.85 3.83
N TYR A 43 -4.14 1.15 2.93
CA TYR A 43 -2.98 1.72 2.26
C TYR A 43 -3.33 3.00 1.47
N ARG A 44 -4.39 2.98 0.63
CA ARG A 44 -4.78 4.15 -0.19
C ARG A 44 -5.17 5.36 0.66
N VAL A 45 -5.99 5.15 1.69
CA VAL A 45 -6.47 6.22 2.59
C VAL A 45 -5.31 6.79 3.41
N PHE A 46 -4.52 5.95 4.09
CA PHE A 46 -3.43 6.44 4.93
C PHE A 46 -2.27 7.02 4.13
N SER A 47 -1.98 6.52 2.92
CA SER A 47 -1.00 7.16 2.02
C SER A 47 -1.46 8.57 1.65
N THR A 48 -2.73 8.74 1.29
CA THR A 48 -3.29 10.06 0.95
C THR A 48 -3.26 11.01 2.15
N LEU A 49 -3.65 10.53 3.34
CA LEU A 49 -3.56 11.30 4.59
C LEU A 49 -2.11 11.68 4.91
N MET A 50 -1.15 10.78 4.69
CA MET A 50 0.26 11.08 4.93
C MET A 50 0.80 12.15 3.97
N VAL A 51 0.43 12.09 2.68
CA VAL A 51 0.79 13.13 1.69
C VAL A 51 0.13 14.47 2.05
N LEU A 52 -1.13 14.46 2.50
CA LEU A 52 -1.84 15.65 2.99
C LEU A 52 -1.13 16.27 4.20
N LEU A 53 -0.82 15.47 5.22
CA LEU A 53 -0.10 15.95 6.40
C LEU A 53 1.29 16.49 6.03
N THR A 54 1.97 15.84 5.08
CA THR A 54 3.24 16.31 4.54
C THR A 54 3.08 17.67 3.87
N TYR A 55 2.06 17.84 3.02
CA TYR A 55 1.74 19.11 2.37
C TYR A 55 1.48 20.23 3.38
N ILE A 56 0.64 19.98 4.39
CA ILE A 56 0.33 20.96 5.44
C ILE A 56 1.60 21.30 6.23
N SER A 57 2.43 20.31 6.55
CA SER A 57 3.69 20.51 7.26
C SER A 57 4.69 21.41 6.51
N CYS A 58 4.67 21.36 5.19
CA CYS A 58 5.51 22.16 4.30
C CYS A 58 4.95 23.57 4.11
N THR A 59 3.63 23.69 3.98
CA THR A 59 2.97 24.96 3.64
C THR A 59 2.77 25.84 4.86
N TYR A 60 2.40 25.27 6.01
CA TYR A 60 2.05 26.00 7.22
C TYR A 60 2.76 25.42 8.46
N PRO A 61 4.10 25.52 8.57
CA PRO A 61 4.86 24.84 9.61
C PRO A 61 4.45 25.23 11.04
N LEU A 62 4.07 26.50 11.28
CA LEU A 62 3.62 26.99 12.59
C LEU A 62 2.22 26.47 12.96
N GLN A 63 1.30 26.48 12.00
CA GLN A 63 -0.04 25.91 12.21
C GLN A 63 0.04 24.39 12.37
N PHE A 64 0.94 23.74 11.64
CA PHE A 64 1.15 22.29 11.71
C PHE A 64 1.67 21.86 13.08
N SER A 65 2.61 22.59 13.69
CA SER A 65 3.07 22.28 15.06
C SER A 65 1.95 22.46 16.09
N ALA A 66 1.08 23.44 15.91
CA ALA A 66 -0.09 23.62 16.78
C ALA A 66 -1.17 22.55 16.51
N PHE A 67 -1.26 22.05 15.27
CA PHE A 67 -2.23 21.05 14.87
C PHE A 67 -1.84 19.62 15.28
N LEU A 68 -0.56 19.26 15.26
CA LEU A 68 -0.05 17.94 15.62
C LEU A 68 -0.02 17.69 17.14
N THR A 69 -1.17 17.83 17.80
CA THR A 69 -1.34 17.31 19.16
C THR A 69 -1.66 15.81 19.10
N ASN A 70 -1.24 15.04 20.11
CA ASN A 70 -1.49 13.59 20.18
C ASN A 70 -2.98 13.24 19.98
N ARG A 71 -3.89 14.06 20.56
CA ARG A 71 -5.33 13.89 20.43
C ARG A 71 -5.82 14.08 18.99
N ARG A 72 -5.32 15.10 18.28
CA ARG A 72 -5.71 15.37 16.88
C ARG A 72 -5.14 14.32 15.93
N ILE A 73 -3.90 13.87 16.15
CA ILE A 73 -3.33 12.75 15.39
C ILE A 73 -4.22 11.52 15.53
N PHE A 74 -4.61 11.17 16.76
CA PHE A 74 -5.52 10.04 17.02
C PHE A 74 -6.88 10.21 16.31
N GLN A 75 -7.46 11.42 16.33
CA GLN A 75 -8.68 11.71 15.57
C GLN A 75 -8.52 11.52 14.05
N VAL A 76 -7.39 11.93 13.48
CA VAL A 76 -7.08 11.70 12.05
C VAL A 76 -6.98 10.20 11.75
N PHE A 77 -6.38 9.41 12.65
CA PHE A 77 -6.34 7.95 12.51
C PHE A 77 -7.73 7.31 12.58
N ILE A 78 -8.57 7.73 13.52
CA ILE A 78 -9.96 7.26 13.61
C ILE A 78 -10.72 7.63 12.34
N ALA A 79 -10.62 8.86 11.86
CA ALA A 79 -11.28 9.31 10.65
C ALA A 79 -10.80 8.51 9.42
N GLY A 80 -9.50 8.24 9.32
CA GLY A 80 -8.92 7.38 8.28
C GLY A 80 -9.51 5.96 8.31
N HIS A 81 -9.56 5.32 9.48
CA HIS A 81 -10.18 4.00 9.63
C HIS A 81 -11.70 4.03 9.35
N GLY A 82 -12.40 5.09 9.77
CA GLY A 82 -13.81 5.29 9.44
C GLY A 82 -14.05 5.32 7.93
N LEU A 83 -13.22 6.04 7.18
CA LEU A 83 -13.28 6.06 5.71
C LEU A 83 -12.97 4.68 5.09
N VAL A 84 -12.03 3.92 5.66
CA VAL A 84 -11.74 2.55 5.22
C VAL A 84 -12.94 1.63 5.45
N LEU A 85 -13.59 1.71 6.62
CA LEU A 85 -14.79 0.92 6.94
C LEU A 85 -15.96 1.29 6.02
N PHE A 86 -16.12 2.57 5.70
CA PHE A 86 -17.07 3.03 4.69
C PHE A 86 -16.78 2.43 3.31
N LEU A 87 -15.51 2.42 2.85
CA LEU A 87 -15.17 1.77 1.59
C LEU A 87 -15.41 0.25 1.61
N MET A 88 -15.20 -0.39 2.76
CA MET A 88 -15.49 -1.83 2.94
C MET A 88 -16.98 -2.12 2.87
N SER A 89 -17.84 -1.28 3.46
CA SER A 89 -19.30 -1.49 3.39
C SER A 89 -19.83 -1.40 1.95
N LEU A 90 -19.13 -0.70 1.05
CA LEU A 90 -19.44 -0.68 -0.38
C LEU A 90 -18.99 -1.95 -1.14
N VAL A 91 -17.96 -2.66 -0.67
CA VAL A 91 -17.41 -3.87 -1.34
C VAL A 91 -18.03 -5.17 -0.87
N VAL A 92 -18.20 -5.29 0.44
CA VAL A 92 -18.56 -6.56 1.08
C VAL A 92 -19.86 -7.13 0.51
N PRO A 93 -20.93 -6.35 0.28
CA PRO A 93 -22.17 -6.88 -0.30
C PRO A 93 -21.97 -7.54 -1.67
N HIS A 94 -21.24 -6.88 -2.59
CA HIS A 94 -20.93 -7.44 -3.91
C HIS A 94 -20.08 -8.71 -3.81
N THR A 95 -19.12 -8.74 -2.88
CA THR A 95 -18.24 -9.90 -2.68
C THR A 95 -19.00 -11.07 -2.07
N PHE A 96 -19.91 -10.78 -1.13
CA PHE A 96 -20.78 -11.75 -0.50
C PHE A 96 -21.75 -12.38 -1.48
N ASP A 97 -22.43 -11.57 -2.30
CA ASP A 97 -23.37 -12.04 -3.33
C ASP A 97 -22.69 -12.99 -4.33
N GLY A 98 -21.52 -12.60 -4.84
CA GLY A 98 -20.77 -13.40 -5.80
C GLY A 98 -20.19 -14.72 -5.27
N ILE A 99 -19.89 -14.83 -3.97
CA ILE A 99 -19.27 -16.02 -3.37
C ILE A 99 -20.30 -16.94 -2.70
N ILE A 100 -21.27 -16.36 -1.99
CA ILE A 100 -22.17 -17.10 -1.08
C ILE A 100 -23.55 -17.31 -1.71
N ILE A 101 -24.19 -16.26 -2.21
CA ILE A 101 -25.62 -16.29 -2.60
C ILE A 101 -25.85 -16.96 -3.96
N ARG A 102 -24.88 -16.85 -4.89
CA ARG A 102 -24.86 -17.56 -6.18
C ARG A 102 -26.22 -17.45 -6.94
N ASN A 103 -26.39 -16.35 -7.66
CA ASN A 103 -27.31 -16.22 -8.81
C ASN A 103 -28.82 -15.92 -8.56
N THR A 104 -29.25 -15.42 -7.40
CA THR A 104 -30.69 -15.16 -7.14
C THR A 104 -31.15 -13.69 -7.17
N THR A 105 -30.26 -12.71 -7.41
CA THR A 105 -30.63 -11.28 -7.40
C THR A 105 -30.44 -10.58 -8.75
N HIS A 106 -30.66 -11.30 -9.85
CA HIS A 106 -30.87 -10.68 -11.17
C HIS A 106 -32.31 -10.16 -11.28
N ILE A 107 -32.67 -9.17 -10.47
CA ILE A 107 -33.90 -8.41 -10.66
C ILE A 107 -33.51 -7.22 -11.55
N ASN A 108 -33.84 -7.29 -12.83
CA ASN A 108 -33.69 -6.23 -13.84
C ASN A 108 -32.24 -5.83 -14.21
N GLU A 109 -31.47 -6.73 -14.84
CA GLU A 109 -30.19 -6.51 -15.56
C GLU A 109 -29.02 -5.77 -14.86
N VAL A 110 -29.24 -5.05 -13.75
CA VAL A 110 -28.24 -4.26 -13.01
C VAL A 110 -28.47 -4.46 -11.51
N ASN A 111 -27.61 -5.25 -10.88
CA ASN A 111 -27.69 -5.52 -9.45
C ASN A 111 -27.32 -4.26 -8.64
N VAL A 112 -28.05 -3.94 -7.57
CA VAL A 112 -27.75 -2.82 -6.65
C VAL A 112 -26.30 -2.90 -6.13
N PHE A 113 -25.77 -4.11 -5.96
CA PHE A 113 -24.38 -4.32 -5.57
C PHE A 113 -23.36 -3.87 -6.63
N THR A 114 -23.74 -3.84 -7.90
CA THR A 114 -22.93 -3.25 -8.98
C THR A 114 -22.83 -1.75 -8.80
N TYR A 115 -23.90 -1.08 -8.37
CA TYR A 115 -23.87 0.36 -8.09
C TYR A 115 -22.93 0.71 -6.94
N PHE A 116 -22.90 -0.06 -5.83
CA PHE A 116 -21.92 0.18 -4.76
C PHE A 116 -20.48 -0.02 -5.22
N SER A 117 -20.24 -1.00 -6.08
CA SER A 117 -18.93 -1.22 -6.68
C SER A 117 -18.51 -0.03 -7.55
N TYR A 118 -19.45 0.58 -8.29
CA TYR A 118 -19.24 1.81 -9.06
C TYR A 118 -18.89 3.00 -8.16
N VAL A 119 -19.72 3.29 -7.16
CA VAL A 119 -19.51 4.41 -6.22
C VAL A 119 -18.14 4.31 -5.56
N LYS A 120 -17.77 3.10 -5.12
CA LYS A 120 -16.44 2.83 -4.59
C LYS A 120 -15.32 3.20 -5.57
N GLN A 121 -15.43 2.84 -6.85
CA GLN A 121 -14.37 3.15 -7.81
C GLN A 121 -14.24 4.64 -8.05
N VAL A 122 -15.36 5.36 -8.09
CA VAL A 122 -15.37 6.82 -8.17
C VAL A 122 -14.67 7.43 -6.95
N VAL A 123 -15.02 7.01 -5.73
CA VAL A 123 -14.38 7.50 -4.49
C VAL A 123 -12.88 7.22 -4.50
N LEU A 124 -12.47 6.01 -4.89
CA LEU A 124 -11.06 5.63 -4.95
C LEU A 124 -10.27 6.39 -6.02
N LEU A 125 -10.87 6.66 -7.18
CA LEU A 125 -10.28 7.47 -8.23
C LEU A 125 -10.13 8.92 -7.76
N THR A 126 -11.14 9.48 -7.12
CA THR A 126 -11.10 10.83 -6.53
C THR A 126 -10.00 10.94 -5.48
N LEU A 127 -9.88 9.97 -4.56
CA LEU A 127 -8.79 9.93 -3.58
C LEU A 127 -7.41 9.88 -4.26
N PHE A 128 -7.29 9.12 -5.34
CA PHE A 128 -6.04 9.02 -6.09
C PHE A 128 -5.66 10.33 -6.80
N VAL A 129 -6.62 10.98 -7.47
CA VAL A 129 -6.41 12.30 -8.09
C VAL A 129 -6.02 13.33 -7.03
N TYR A 130 -6.74 13.34 -5.90
CA TYR A 130 -6.44 14.21 -4.77
C TYR A 130 -5.02 13.97 -4.22
N MET A 131 -4.61 12.71 -4.08
CA MET A 131 -3.25 12.35 -3.68
C MET A 131 -2.20 12.87 -4.67
N ILE A 132 -2.41 12.73 -5.99
CA ILE A 132 -1.48 13.27 -7.00
C ILE A 132 -1.35 14.79 -6.87
N VAL A 133 -2.48 15.50 -6.78
CA VAL A 133 -2.50 16.97 -6.67
C VAL A 133 -1.70 17.41 -5.43
N LEU A 134 -1.98 16.81 -4.27
CA LEU A 134 -1.25 17.11 -3.04
C LEU A 134 0.23 16.74 -3.14
N TYR A 135 0.57 15.66 -3.83
CA TYR A 135 1.95 15.21 -4.03
C TYR A 135 2.74 16.24 -4.86
N VAL A 136 2.19 16.70 -5.98
CA VAL A 136 2.79 17.74 -6.83
C VAL A 136 2.93 19.05 -6.05
N LEU A 137 1.87 19.48 -5.34
CA LEU A 137 1.92 20.68 -4.50
C LEU A 137 2.96 20.58 -3.39
N SER A 138 3.13 19.40 -2.78
CA SER A 138 4.16 19.13 -1.76
C SER A 138 5.56 19.30 -2.34
N ILE A 139 5.84 18.71 -3.50
CA ILE A 139 7.12 18.85 -4.18
C ILE A 139 7.38 20.32 -4.52
N TYR A 140 6.41 21.00 -5.13
CA TYR A 140 6.52 22.41 -5.48
C TYR A 140 6.89 23.27 -4.26
N LYS A 141 6.19 23.08 -3.14
CA LYS A 141 6.47 23.81 -1.89
C LYS A 141 7.83 23.47 -1.30
N ILE A 142 8.27 22.21 -1.35
CA ILE A 142 9.60 21.82 -0.87
C ILE A 142 10.70 22.47 -1.73
N VAL A 143 10.54 22.47 -3.05
CA VAL A 143 11.49 23.11 -3.98
C VAL A 143 11.50 24.62 -3.75
N GLN A 144 10.34 25.27 -3.62
CA GLN A 144 10.22 26.69 -3.31
C GLN A 144 10.89 27.04 -1.96
N PHE A 145 10.62 26.26 -0.91
CA PHE A 145 11.19 26.45 0.42
C PHE A 145 12.72 26.28 0.43
N SER A 146 13.24 25.35 -0.38
CA SER A 146 14.68 25.10 -0.47
C SER A 146 15.51 26.28 -0.97
N ARG A 147 14.90 27.18 -1.76
CA ARG A 147 15.57 28.39 -2.25
C ARG A 147 15.66 29.47 -1.18
N LYS A 148 14.72 29.50 -0.22
CA LYS A 148 14.55 30.62 0.73
C LYS A 148 15.26 30.41 2.07
N PHE A 149 15.49 29.17 2.52
CA PHE A 149 16.06 28.89 3.84
C PHE A 149 17.26 27.96 3.78
N ARG A 150 18.48 28.50 3.97
CA ARG A 150 19.76 27.75 3.99
C ARG A 150 20.24 27.33 5.39
N THR A 151 19.44 27.53 6.45
CA THR A 151 19.86 27.16 7.82
C THR A 151 19.92 25.64 8.02
N SER A 152 20.89 25.18 8.83
CA SER A 152 21.19 23.75 9.03
C SER A 152 20.03 22.93 9.62
N SER A 153 19.21 23.53 10.49
CA SER A 153 18.02 22.91 11.08
C SER A 153 16.93 22.62 10.04
N ASN A 154 16.73 23.54 9.09
CA ASN A 154 15.76 23.39 8.01
C ASN A 154 16.18 22.31 7.00
N LEU A 155 17.48 22.10 6.79
CA LEU A 155 18.00 21.03 5.93
C LEU A 155 17.68 19.63 6.47
N LYS A 156 17.82 19.41 7.79
CA LYS A 156 17.45 18.12 8.42
C LYS A 156 15.96 17.81 8.26
N ARG A 157 15.09 18.79 8.56
CA ARG A 157 13.64 18.66 8.39
C ARG A 157 13.26 18.38 6.93
N ARG A 158 13.89 19.07 5.98
CA ARG A 158 13.70 18.84 4.54
C ARG A 158 14.07 17.41 4.14
N SER A 159 15.22 16.91 4.60
CA SER A 159 15.67 15.55 4.28
C SER A 159 14.69 14.50 4.80
N GLN A 160 14.09 14.72 5.98
CA GLN A 160 13.08 13.83 6.53
C GLN A 160 11.80 13.84 5.68
N LEU A 161 11.27 15.02 5.34
CA LEU A 161 10.07 15.16 4.50
C LEU A 161 10.27 14.57 3.11
N LEU A 162 11.43 14.82 2.49
CA LEU A 162 11.78 14.24 1.20
C LEU A 162 11.86 12.72 1.28
N SER A 163 12.45 12.16 2.33
CA SER A 163 12.49 10.71 2.52
C SER A 163 11.09 10.11 2.64
N VAL A 164 10.15 10.80 3.28
CA VAL A 164 8.75 10.36 3.39
C VAL A 164 8.06 10.37 2.02
N LEU A 165 8.25 11.44 1.24
CA LEU A 165 7.71 11.53 -0.12
C LEU A 165 8.28 10.44 -1.04
N VAL A 166 9.61 10.24 -1.03
CA VAL A 166 10.29 9.20 -1.81
C VAL A 166 9.84 7.81 -1.38
N TYR A 167 9.60 7.59 -0.09
CA TYR A 167 9.03 6.34 0.43
C TYR A 167 7.63 6.05 -0.15
N CYS A 168 6.79 7.08 -0.31
CA CYS A 168 5.45 6.92 -0.86
C CYS A 168 5.41 6.84 -2.39
N THR A 169 6.44 7.27 -3.10
CA THR A 169 6.43 7.33 -4.57
C THR A 169 6.25 5.95 -5.23
N PRO A 170 7.06 4.92 -4.92
CA PRO A 170 7.03 3.67 -5.69
C PRO A 170 5.67 2.95 -5.65
N PRO A 171 5.03 2.73 -4.48
CA PRO A 171 3.75 2.05 -4.48
C PRO A 171 2.60 2.92 -4.99
N ASN A 172 2.74 4.25 -5.02
CA ASN A 172 1.77 5.16 -5.65
C ASN A 172 1.91 5.20 -7.19
N ILE A 173 3.12 5.03 -7.74
CA ILE A 173 3.32 4.81 -9.18
C ILE A 173 2.68 3.48 -9.60
N LEU A 174 2.91 2.41 -8.82
CA LEU A 174 2.26 1.11 -9.07
C LEU A 174 0.73 1.22 -8.98
N LEU A 175 0.21 2.09 -8.11
CA LEU A 175 -1.22 2.37 -8.05
C LEU A 175 -1.73 3.07 -9.32
N ALA A 176 -0.95 3.96 -9.93
CA ALA A 176 -1.31 4.62 -11.18
C ALA A 176 -1.49 3.61 -12.34
N LEU A 177 -0.70 2.54 -12.36
CA LEU A 177 -0.84 1.46 -13.33
C LEU A 177 -2.19 0.70 -13.22
N LEU A 178 -2.92 0.89 -12.11
CA LEU A 178 -4.24 0.30 -11.90
C LEU A 178 -5.40 1.16 -12.43
N ILE A 179 -5.14 2.42 -12.81
CA ILE A 179 -6.17 3.35 -13.33
C ILE A 179 -6.95 2.74 -14.51
N PRO A 180 -6.31 2.11 -15.54
CA PRO A 180 -7.05 1.55 -16.67
C PRO A 180 -8.10 0.53 -16.24
N ARG A 181 -7.81 -0.28 -15.21
CA ARG A 181 -8.79 -1.23 -14.66
C ARG A 181 -9.95 -0.53 -13.98
N GLU A 182 -9.68 0.52 -13.19
CA GLU A 182 -10.75 1.28 -12.53
C GLU A 182 -11.67 1.92 -13.58
N ILE A 183 -11.10 2.49 -14.64
CA ILE A 183 -11.85 3.03 -15.80
C ILE A 183 -12.67 1.92 -16.48
N CYS A 184 -12.11 0.74 -16.68
CA CYS A 184 -12.82 -0.40 -17.27
C CYS A 184 -14.01 -0.87 -16.42
N ILE A 185 -13.91 -0.84 -15.10
CA ILE A 185 -15.03 -1.18 -14.20
C ILE A 185 -16.15 -0.14 -14.31
N ILE A 186 -15.78 1.15 -14.36
CA ILE A 186 -16.72 2.26 -14.56
C ILE A 186 -17.41 2.12 -15.92
N ALA A 187 -16.64 1.91 -16.99
CA ALA A 187 -17.15 1.74 -18.35
C ALA A 187 -18.07 0.51 -18.48
N LYS A 188 -17.75 -0.58 -17.79
CA LYS A 188 -18.61 -1.78 -17.73
C LYS A 188 -19.96 -1.47 -17.11
N GLY A 189 -20.00 -0.62 -16.08
CA GLY A 189 -21.24 -0.14 -15.46
C GLY A 189 -22.16 0.63 -16.43
N HIS A 190 -21.60 1.23 -17.48
CA HIS A 190 -22.32 1.94 -18.54
C HIS A 190 -22.49 1.13 -19.83
N GLN A 191 -22.24 -0.19 -19.80
CA GLN A 191 -22.32 -1.09 -20.97
C GLN A 191 -21.37 -0.71 -22.13
N LEU A 192 -20.38 0.16 -21.91
CA LEU A 192 -19.44 0.64 -22.94
C LEU A 192 -18.37 -0.39 -23.33
N THR A 193 -18.20 -1.46 -22.55
CA THR A 193 -17.13 -2.45 -22.74
C THR A 193 -17.34 -3.41 -23.90
N THR A 194 -18.53 -3.43 -24.51
CA THR A 194 -18.83 -4.25 -25.70
C THR A 194 -18.32 -3.62 -26.99
N VAL A 195 -17.91 -2.35 -26.95
CA VAL A 195 -17.42 -1.61 -28.12
C VAL A 195 -15.91 -1.83 -28.31
N HIS A 196 -15.51 -2.32 -29.48
CA HIS A 196 -14.10 -2.34 -29.91
C HIS A 196 -13.61 -0.88 -29.97
N PRO A 197 -12.51 -0.45 -29.30
CA PRO A 197 -11.31 -1.21 -28.86
C PRO A 197 -11.19 -1.49 -27.34
N TYR A 198 -12.22 -1.20 -26.54
CA TYR A 198 -12.10 -1.23 -25.07
C TYR A 198 -11.90 -2.62 -24.48
N LYS A 199 -12.39 -3.66 -25.17
CA LYS A 199 -12.30 -5.06 -24.71
C LYS A 199 -10.85 -5.49 -24.43
N GLY A 200 -9.94 -5.30 -25.39
CA GLY A 200 -8.54 -5.72 -25.24
C GLY A 200 -7.80 -4.97 -24.14
N ILE A 201 -8.05 -3.67 -24.00
CA ILE A 201 -7.47 -2.85 -22.92
C ILE A 201 -7.96 -3.35 -21.55
N CYS A 202 -9.26 -3.65 -21.44
CA CYS A 202 -9.82 -4.12 -20.19
C CYS A 202 -9.30 -5.50 -19.79
N GLU A 203 -9.27 -6.46 -20.70
CA GLU A 203 -8.71 -7.79 -20.45
C GLU A 203 -7.23 -7.72 -20.01
N ALA A 204 -6.41 -6.94 -20.73
CA ALA A 204 -5.01 -6.70 -20.35
C ALA A 204 -4.89 -6.04 -18.97
N SER A 205 -5.74 -5.05 -18.67
CA SER A 205 -5.73 -4.37 -17.37
C SER A 205 -6.12 -5.28 -16.20
N PHE A 206 -7.03 -6.24 -16.42
CA PHE A 206 -7.38 -7.24 -15.41
C PHE A 206 -6.23 -8.21 -15.15
N ALA A 207 -5.52 -8.65 -16.19
CA ALA A 207 -4.33 -9.51 -16.04
C ALA A 207 -3.20 -8.78 -15.28
N MET A 208 -2.93 -7.52 -15.62
CA MET A 208 -1.90 -6.71 -14.95
C MET A 208 -2.21 -6.44 -13.48
N TYR A 209 -3.48 -6.28 -13.12
CA TYR A 209 -3.89 -5.89 -11.76
C TYR A 209 -3.35 -6.82 -10.67
N THR A 210 -3.40 -8.13 -10.88
CA THR A 210 -2.92 -9.11 -9.89
C THR A 210 -1.42 -9.00 -9.69
N TRP A 211 -0.66 -8.91 -10.79
CA TRP A 211 0.79 -8.74 -10.76
C TRP A 211 1.20 -7.44 -10.07
N VAL A 212 0.62 -6.33 -10.51
CA VAL A 212 0.89 -5.01 -9.94
C VAL A 212 0.50 -4.95 -8.46
N GLY A 213 -0.61 -5.58 -8.07
CA GLY A 213 -1.03 -5.68 -6.67
C GLY A 213 0.02 -6.36 -5.79
N ASN A 214 0.56 -7.50 -6.23
CA ASN A 214 1.58 -8.24 -5.50
C ASN A 214 2.90 -7.47 -5.41
N VAL A 215 3.36 -6.92 -6.55
CA VAL A 215 4.58 -6.09 -6.60
C VAL A 215 4.42 -4.86 -5.70
N ARG A 216 3.22 -4.26 -5.64
CA ARG A 216 2.93 -3.13 -4.76
C ARG A 216 3.09 -3.51 -3.29
N PHE A 217 2.48 -4.60 -2.83
CA PHE A 217 2.63 -5.02 -1.43
C PHE A 217 4.09 -5.28 -1.06
N PHE A 218 4.83 -5.97 -1.92
CA PHE A 218 6.27 -6.20 -1.72
C PHE A 218 7.05 -4.88 -1.65
N THR A 219 6.81 -3.99 -2.60
CA THR A 219 7.46 -2.67 -2.67
C THR A 219 7.14 -1.84 -1.43
N THR A 220 5.87 -1.77 -1.01
CA THR A 220 5.47 -1.08 0.21
C THR A 220 6.20 -1.65 1.43
N SER A 221 6.29 -2.98 1.59
CA SER A 221 7.02 -3.58 2.70
C SER A 221 8.50 -3.23 2.70
N LEU A 222 9.15 -3.26 1.54
CA LEU A 222 10.56 -2.90 1.40
C LEU A 222 10.79 -1.41 1.70
N CYS A 223 9.93 -0.55 1.16
CA CYS A 223 9.93 0.87 1.42
C CYS A 223 9.77 1.13 2.94
N THR A 224 8.88 0.41 3.64
CA THR A 224 8.63 0.60 5.09
C THR A 224 9.87 0.22 5.86
N LEU A 225 10.49 -0.90 5.47
CA LEU A 225 11.73 -1.34 6.07
C LEU A 225 12.83 -0.30 5.89
N ILE A 226 12.93 0.36 4.74
CA ILE A 226 13.99 1.37 4.48
C ILE A 226 13.72 2.69 5.21
N ALA A 227 12.47 3.15 5.23
CA ALA A 227 12.09 4.47 5.73
C ALA A 227 12.23 4.61 7.25
N PHE A 228 11.77 3.61 8.01
CA PHE A 228 11.74 3.68 9.46
C PHE A 228 12.99 3.06 10.08
N LYS A 229 13.69 3.83 10.90
CA LYS A 229 14.94 3.39 11.53
C LYS A 229 14.70 2.21 12.47
N GLU A 230 13.58 2.21 13.17
CA GLU A 230 13.17 1.19 14.14
C GLU A 230 13.06 -0.18 13.46
N TYR A 231 12.41 -0.25 12.29
CA TYR A 231 12.32 -1.49 11.51
C TYR A 231 13.69 -1.92 10.97
N ARG A 232 14.51 -1.00 10.46
CA ARG A 232 15.90 -1.32 10.03
C ARG A 232 16.72 -1.88 11.16
N ASP A 233 16.67 -1.27 12.33
CA ASP A 233 17.48 -1.69 13.47
C ASP A 233 17.05 -3.06 13.98
N VAL A 234 15.75 -3.40 13.95
CA VAL A 234 15.26 -4.76 14.27
C VAL A 234 15.76 -5.78 13.26
N VAL A 235 15.64 -5.51 11.95
CA VAL A 235 16.05 -6.46 10.89
C VAL A 235 17.57 -6.60 10.77
N LEU A 236 18.32 -5.52 11.01
CA LEU A 236 19.80 -5.55 10.95
C LEU A 236 20.43 -6.05 12.26
N ARG A 237 19.69 -6.14 13.36
CA ARG A 237 20.23 -6.60 14.67
C ARG A 237 20.84 -8.01 14.58
N PRO A 238 20.18 -9.03 13.97
CA PRO A 238 20.79 -10.34 13.76
C PRO A 238 22.07 -10.28 12.91
N LEU A 239 22.05 -9.52 11.80
CA LEU A 239 23.21 -9.37 10.91
C LEU A 239 24.40 -8.69 11.62
N ARG A 240 24.13 -7.67 12.46
CA ARG A 240 25.16 -7.03 13.30
C ARG A 240 25.71 -8.01 14.36
N ARG A 241 24.86 -8.88 14.93
CA ARG A 241 25.31 -9.92 15.88
C ARG A 241 26.19 -10.97 15.20
N LEU A 242 25.83 -11.42 14.00
CA LEU A 242 26.63 -12.35 13.21
C LEU A 242 28.00 -11.75 12.86
N LYS A 243 28.03 -10.50 12.38
CA LYS A 243 29.30 -9.80 12.11
C LYS A 243 30.18 -9.68 13.36
N LYS A 244 29.60 -9.39 14.53
CA LYS A 244 30.33 -9.33 15.80
C LYS A 244 30.85 -10.70 16.24
N ALA A 245 30.05 -11.76 16.08
CA ALA A 245 30.46 -13.13 16.40
C ALA A 245 31.62 -13.59 15.49
N SER A 246 31.53 -13.31 14.18
CA SER A 246 32.62 -13.60 13.24
C SER A 246 33.89 -12.82 13.57
N ALA A 247 33.80 -11.53 13.92
CA ALA A 247 34.96 -10.74 14.32
C ALA A 247 35.60 -11.26 15.62
N SER A 248 34.79 -11.65 16.60
CA SER A 248 35.27 -12.25 17.86
C SER A 248 36.01 -13.57 17.62
N MET A 249 35.47 -14.43 16.76
CA MET A 249 36.09 -15.72 16.42
C MET A 249 37.45 -15.54 15.72
N VAL A 250 37.55 -14.58 14.80
CA VAL A 250 38.82 -14.26 14.12
C VAL A 250 39.85 -13.73 15.12
N ALA A 251 39.47 -12.82 16.02
CA ALA A 251 40.38 -12.28 17.03
C ALA A 251 40.94 -13.37 17.98
N THR A 252 40.10 -14.31 18.42
CA THR A 252 40.53 -15.43 19.28
C THR A 252 41.52 -16.36 18.57
N ASN A 253 41.30 -16.64 17.28
CA ASN A 253 42.22 -17.48 16.50
C ASN A 253 43.60 -16.82 16.33
N THR A 254 43.65 -15.51 16.06
CA THR A 254 44.91 -14.76 15.94
C THR A 254 45.68 -14.74 17.27
N ALA A 255 44.97 -14.53 18.39
CA ALA A 255 45.59 -14.52 19.73
C ALA A 255 46.16 -15.89 20.14
N ASN A 256 45.50 -16.99 19.77
CA ASN A 256 46.03 -18.33 19.99
C ASN A 256 47.24 -18.63 19.10
N SER A 257 47.22 -18.18 17.84
CA SER A 257 48.37 -18.32 16.94
C SER A 257 49.61 -17.59 17.48
N SER A 258 49.46 -16.38 18.02
CA SER A 258 50.58 -15.62 18.59
C SER A 258 51.12 -16.26 19.88
N ARG A 259 50.26 -16.86 20.71
CA ARG A 259 50.70 -17.61 21.90
C ARG A 259 51.52 -18.84 21.56
N ASN A 260 51.07 -19.61 20.56
CA ASN A 260 51.80 -20.80 20.13
C ASN A 260 53.16 -20.45 19.51
N ALA A 261 53.25 -19.35 18.77
CA ALA A 261 54.53 -18.85 18.24
C ALA A 261 55.50 -18.42 19.34
N ALA A 262 55.01 -17.78 20.41
CA ALA A 262 55.85 -17.36 21.53
C ALA A 262 56.39 -18.52 22.38
N PHE A 263 55.73 -19.69 22.38
CA PHE A 263 56.18 -20.88 23.10
C PHE A 263 57.27 -21.69 22.37
N MET A 264 57.54 -21.38 21.10
CA MET A 264 58.54 -22.09 20.28
C MET A 264 59.91 -21.40 20.23
N VAL A 265 60.09 -20.29 20.97
CA VAL A 265 61.35 -19.54 21.11
C VAL A 265 61.90 -19.76 22.50
#